data_AF-A0A5J4KNP9-F1
#
_entry.id   AF-A0A5J4KNP9-F1
#
_cell.length_a   1.000
_cell.length_b   1.000
_cell.length_c   1.000
_cell.angle_alpha   90.00
_cell.angle_beta   90.00
_cell.angle_gamma   90.00
#
_symmetry.space_group_name_H-M   'P 1'
#
loop_
_entity.id
_entity.type
_entity.pdbx_description
1 polymer ?
#
loop_
_entity_poly.entity_id
_entity_poly.type
_entity_poly.pdbx_seq_one_letter_code
_entity_poly.pdbx_strand_id
1 'polypeptide(L)'
;MNIDEQFEQFLAGLGVEMERPDDRQYNGDSIPEISIFQASRDHYGVFYRLDIIDQRPELRVMVPVNKGDVRMDIYLVRLSEHTPLNEFFGKMSIYEGSPTYEQGREATLQHLLYAAAETMKQLFWSGDLPTQVFPGEIEVYPLLIQSERRLGRKKSR
;
A
#
# COMPACT_ATOMS: atom_id res chain seq x y z
N MET A 1 21.18 -6.09 9.06
CA MET A 1 20.67 -6.11 7.68
C MET A 1 19.22 -5.71 7.78
N ASN A 2 18.92 -4.50 7.30
CA ASN A 2 17.60 -3.89 7.42
C ASN A 2 16.64 -4.58 6.43
N ILE A 3 15.35 -4.66 6.75
CA ILE A 3 14.33 -5.27 5.91
C ILE A 3 14.22 -4.55 4.55
N ASP A 4 14.53 -3.25 4.54
CA ASP A 4 14.63 -2.44 3.33
C ASP A 4 15.77 -2.91 2.41
N GLU A 5 16.94 -3.27 2.98
CA GLU A 5 18.08 -3.79 2.21
C GLU A 5 17.76 -5.19 1.65
N GLN A 6 17.02 -6.00 2.38
CA GLN A 6 16.59 -7.33 1.92
C GLN A 6 15.56 -7.22 0.79
N PHE A 7 14.68 -6.22 0.86
CA PHE A 7 13.70 -5.92 -0.19
C PHE A 7 14.39 -5.38 -1.45
N GLU A 8 15.34 -4.45 -1.31
CA GLU A 8 16.15 -3.96 -2.43
C GLU A 8 16.95 -5.08 -3.10
N GLN A 9 17.55 -5.98 -2.31
CA GLN A 9 18.27 -7.13 -2.85
C GLN A 9 17.35 -8.14 -3.55
N PHE A 10 16.15 -8.35 -3.02
CA PHE A 10 15.13 -9.19 -3.66
C PHE A 10 14.68 -8.61 -5.00
N LEU A 11 14.43 -7.30 -5.06
CA LEU A 11 14.06 -6.58 -6.28
C LEU A 11 15.20 -6.54 -7.30
N ALA A 12 16.44 -6.31 -6.85
CA ALA A 12 17.62 -6.37 -7.69
C ALA A 12 17.87 -7.78 -8.26
N GLY A 13 17.61 -8.83 -7.47
CA GLY A 13 17.67 -10.22 -7.91
C GLY A 13 16.63 -10.60 -8.97
N LEU A 14 15.55 -9.83 -9.08
CA LEU A 14 14.51 -9.96 -10.11
C LEU A 14 14.79 -9.10 -11.36
N GLY A 15 15.93 -8.41 -11.41
CA GLY A 15 16.31 -7.54 -12.53
C GLY A 15 15.53 -6.23 -12.59
N VAL A 16 14.95 -5.80 -11.46
CA VAL A 16 14.18 -4.56 -11.36
C VAL A 16 15.11 -3.44 -10.88
N GLU A 17 15.36 -2.45 -11.73
CA GLU A 17 15.97 -1.18 -11.31
C GLU A 17 14.88 -0.27 -10.74
N MET A 18 15.03 0.13 -9.48
CA MET A 18 14.16 1.11 -8.85
C MET A 18 14.41 2.49 -9.47
N GLU A 19 13.44 3.01 -10.22
CA GLU A 19 13.48 4.38 -10.72
C GLU A 19 13.36 5.33 -9.51
N ARG A 20 14.42 6.10 -9.25
CA ARG A 20 14.41 7.10 -8.17
C ARG A 20 13.36 8.16 -8.50
N PRO A 21 12.46 8.51 -7.57
CA PRO A 21 11.38 9.45 -7.84
C PRO A 21 11.93 10.87 -7.79
N ASP A 22 12.53 11.32 -8.88
CA ASP A 22 12.42 12.74 -9.23
C ASP A 22 11.14 12.89 -10.07
N ASP A 23 10.26 13.79 -9.62
CA ASP A 23 9.00 14.22 -10.25
C ASP A 23 7.78 13.28 -10.16
N ARG A 24 7.06 13.34 -9.02
CA ARG A 24 5.57 13.29 -8.96
C ARG A 24 5.08 13.71 -7.58
N GLN A 25 4.04 14.53 -7.55
CA GLN A 25 3.39 15.11 -6.37
C GLN A 25 2.82 14.06 -5.39
N TYR A 26 3.70 13.42 -4.62
CA TYR A 26 3.36 12.70 -3.40
C TYR A 26 4.36 13.16 -2.34
N ASN A 27 3.98 14.14 -1.51
CA ASN A 27 4.74 14.56 -0.34
C ASN A 27 4.58 13.51 0.77
N GLY A 28 5.02 12.28 0.52
CA GLY A 28 4.94 11.15 1.42
C GLY A 28 6.31 10.76 1.97
N ASP A 29 7.09 11.75 2.41
CA ASP A 29 8.41 11.55 3.02
C ASP A 29 8.33 10.95 4.45
N SER A 30 7.12 10.69 4.95
CA SER A 30 6.89 10.08 6.26
C SER A 30 7.28 8.60 6.26
N ILE A 31 8.21 8.24 7.13
CA ILE A 31 8.64 6.85 7.36
C ILE A 31 7.47 6.09 8.02
N PRO A 32 7.10 4.90 7.50
CA PRO A 32 6.02 4.12 8.09
C PRO A 32 6.36 3.66 9.52
N GLU A 33 5.39 3.78 10.42
CA GLU A 33 5.49 3.31 11.81
C GLU A 33 5.52 1.78 11.87
N ILE A 34 4.69 1.14 11.03
CA ILE A 34 4.61 -0.31 10.85
C ILE A 34 4.54 -0.57 9.35
N SER A 35 5.29 -1.55 8.86
CA SER A 35 5.20 -2.02 7.48
C SER A 35 5.15 -3.54 7.41
N ILE A 36 4.21 -4.08 6.64
CA ILE A 36 3.99 -5.51 6.49
C ILE A 36 3.82 -5.86 5.00
N PHE A 37 4.53 -6.89 4.56
CA PHE A 37 4.44 -7.41 3.19
C PHE A 37 3.71 -8.75 3.17
N GLN A 38 2.76 -8.89 2.24
CA GLN A 38 1.98 -10.13 2.09
C GLN A 38 1.75 -10.46 0.62
N ALA A 39 1.99 -11.71 0.24
CA ALA A 39 1.48 -12.24 -1.01
C ALA A 39 -0.02 -12.52 -0.89
N SER A 40 -0.77 -12.26 -1.96
CA SER A 40 -2.19 -12.61 -2.02
C SER A 40 -2.39 -14.12 -2.07
N ARG A 41 -3.39 -14.61 -1.35
CA ARG A 41 -3.81 -16.02 -1.42
C ARG A 41 -4.82 -16.27 -2.55
N ASP A 42 -5.62 -15.26 -2.85
CA ASP A 42 -6.76 -15.39 -3.76
C ASP A 42 -6.47 -14.85 -5.17
N HIS A 43 -5.46 -13.99 -5.31
CA HIS A 43 -5.14 -13.31 -6.57
C HIS A 43 -3.71 -13.62 -7.00
N TYR A 44 -3.57 -14.39 -8.09
CA TYR A 44 -2.27 -14.85 -8.56
C TYR A 44 -1.32 -13.70 -8.90
N GLY A 45 -0.13 -13.72 -8.30
CA GLY A 45 0.94 -12.74 -8.55
C GLY A 45 0.70 -11.36 -7.94
N VAL A 46 -0.39 -11.18 -7.17
CA VAL A 46 -0.66 -9.93 -6.44
C VAL A 46 0.10 -9.91 -5.13
N PHE A 47 0.69 -8.76 -4.82
CA PHE A 47 1.32 -8.48 -3.53
C PHE A 47 0.66 -7.28 -2.87
N TYR A 48 0.66 -7.31 -1.54
CA TYR A 48 0.18 -6.24 -0.68
C TYR A 48 1.34 -5.72 0.17
N ARG A 49 1.40 -4.41 0.30
CA ARG A 49 2.19 -3.74 1.33
C ARG A 49 1.25 -2.91 2.18
N LEU A 50 1.33 -3.13 3.48
CA LEU A 50 0.46 -2.56 4.50
C LEU A 50 1.33 -1.62 5.30
N ASP A 51 0.94 -0.37 5.42
CA ASP A 51 1.72 0.61 6.16
C ASP A 51 0.82 1.36 7.15
N ILE A 52 1.37 1.78 8.28
CA ILE A 52 0.82 2.88 9.08
C ILE A 52 1.70 4.09 8.80
N ILE A 53 1.16 5.09 8.11
CA ILE A 53 1.85 6.34 7.79
C ILE A 53 1.02 7.48 8.34
N ASP A 54 1.65 8.37 9.12
CA ASP A 54 0.99 9.47 9.80
C ASP A 54 -0.27 9.01 10.57
N GLN A 55 -0.14 7.88 11.30
CA GLN A 55 -1.22 7.28 12.08
C GLN A 55 -2.44 6.83 11.27
N ARG A 56 -2.27 6.62 9.95
CA ARG A 56 -3.33 6.14 9.05
C ARG A 56 -2.94 4.81 8.40
N PRO A 57 -3.85 3.84 8.32
CA PRO A 57 -3.60 2.61 7.60
C PRO A 57 -3.63 2.87 6.09
N GLU A 58 -2.59 2.44 5.39
CA GLU A 58 -2.48 2.45 3.93
C GLU A 58 -2.29 1.03 3.40
N LEU A 59 -2.93 0.73 2.27
CA LEU A 59 -2.73 -0.51 1.54
C LEU A 59 -2.23 -0.21 0.13
N ARG A 60 -1.02 -0.64 -0.18
CA ARG A 60 -0.52 -0.69 -1.57
C ARG A 60 -0.83 -2.05 -2.17
N VAL A 61 -1.54 -2.06 -3.29
CA VAL A 61 -1.86 -3.26 -4.06
C VAL A 61 -1.03 -3.28 -5.33
N MET A 62 -0.20 -4.30 -5.48
CA MET A 62 0.66 -4.51 -6.64
C MET A 62 0.05 -5.61 -7.51
N VAL A 63 -0.44 -5.24 -8.70
CA VAL A 63 -1.18 -6.12 -9.61
C VAL A 63 -0.35 -6.38 -10.87
N PRO A 64 -0.11 -7.63 -11.27
CA PRO A 64 0.62 -7.92 -12.50
C PRO A 64 -0.21 -7.52 -13.73
N VAL A 65 0.41 -6.80 -14.67
CA VAL A 65 -0.26 -6.31 -15.88
C VAL A 65 -0.55 -7.44 -16.88
N ASN A 66 0.32 -8.46 -16.92
CA ASN A 66 0.14 -9.69 -17.70
C ASN A 66 0.72 -10.88 -16.93
N LYS A 67 0.16 -12.08 -17.16
CA LYS A 67 0.72 -13.32 -16.61
C LYS A 67 2.12 -13.57 -17.19
N GLY A 68 3.16 -13.46 -16.37
CA GLY A 68 4.55 -13.78 -16.71
C GLY A 68 5.46 -12.57 -17.01
N ASP A 69 4.92 -11.35 -17.07
CA ASP A 69 5.72 -10.14 -17.16
C ASP A 69 6.09 -9.63 -15.75
N VAL A 70 7.29 -9.08 -15.57
CA VAL A 70 7.75 -8.43 -14.30
C VAL A 70 7.08 -7.05 -14.09
N ARG A 71 6.04 -6.73 -14.87
CA ARG A 71 5.40 -5.42 -14.84
C ARG A 71 4.21 -5.42 -13.90
N MET A 72 4.23 -4.50 -12.96
CA MET A 72 3.18 -4.30 -11.97
C MET A 72 2.53 -2.92 -12.19
N ASP A 73 1.21 -2.91 -12.05
CA ASP A 73 0.45 -1.72 -11.70
C ASP A 73 0.39 -1.61 -10.17
N ILE A 74 0.50 -0.39 -9.65
CA ILE A 74 0.50 -0.13 -8.20
C ILE A 74 -0.63 0.83 -7.88
N TYR A 75 -1.49 0.41 -6.97
CA TYR A 75 -2.60 1.18 -6.45
C TYR A 75 -2.38 1.45 -4.97
N LEU A 76 -2.60 2.69 -4.54
CA LEU A 76 -2.72 3.05 -3.13
C LEU A 76 -4.20 3.06 -2.77
N VAL A 77 -4.56 2.27 -1.76
CA VAL A 77 -5.90 2.19 -1.20
C VAL A 77 -5.84 2.81 0.19
N ARG A 78 -6.76 3.74 0.44
CA ARG A 78 -6.97 4.38 1.74
C ARG A 78 -8.43 4.20 2.14
N LEU A 79 -8.66 4.10 3.44
CA LEU A 79 -10.02 4.23 3.96
C LEU A 79 -10.50 5.67 3.76
N SER A 80 -11.74 5.83 3.33
CA SER A 80 -12.40 7.14 3.25
C SER A 80 -12.33 7.85 4.61
N GLU A 81 -12.22 9.18 4.60
CA GLU A 81 -12.22 10.00 5.81
C GLU A 81 -13.48 9.80 6.68
N HIS A 82 -14.58 9.33 6.08
CA HIS A 82 -15.81 9.02 6.81
C HIS A 82 -15.77 7.69 7.58
N THR A 83 -14.71 6.90 7.42
CA THR A 83 -14.59 5.60 8.07
C THR A 83 -14.14 5.76 9.53
N PRO A 84 -14.84 5.18 10.52
CA PRO A 84 -14.50 5.31 11.93
C PRO A 84 -13.14 4.71 12.31
N LEU A 85 -12.60 3.80 11.48
CA LEU A 85 -11.28 3.20 11.66
C LEU A 85 -10.16 4.25 11.66
N ASN A 86 -10.21 5.27 10.81
CA ASN A 86 -9.16 6.29 10.75
C ASN A 86 -9.03 7.05 12.08
N GLU A 87 -10.16 7.41 12.70
CA GLU A 87 -10.19 8.06 14.01
C GLU A 87 -9.61 7.16 15.10
N PHE A 88 -9.84 5.84 15.01
CA PHE A 88 -9.33 4.88 15.99
C PHE A 88 -7.80 4.80 16.00
N PHE A 89 -7.17 4.72 14.83
CA PHE A 89 -5.69 4.73 14.73
C PHE A 89 -5.12 6.05 15.28
N GLY A 90 -5.73 7.19 14.95
CA GLY A 90 -5.31 8.49 15.46
C GLY A 90 -5.51 8.68 16.98
N LYS A 91 -6.50 8.03 17.59
CA LYS A 91 -6.67 8.05 19.06
C LYS A 91 -5.67 7.14 19.77
N MET A 92 -5.36 5.98 19.18
CA MET A 92 -4.41 5.02 19.74
C MET A 92 -2.97 5.53 19.74
N SER A 93 -2.60 6.37 18.78
CA SER A 93 -1.25 6.94 18.67
C SER A 93 -0.92 7.93 19.81
N ILE A 94 -1.93 8.67 20.29
CA ILE A 94 -1.78 9.70 21.33
C ILE A 94 -2.10 9.22 22.75
N TYR A 95 -2.64 8.01 22.89
CA TYR A 95 -3.01 7.46 24.19
C TYR A 95 -1.80 6.88 24.92
N GLU A 96 -1.48 7.45 26.08
CA GLU A 96 -0.44 6.94 26.99
C GLU A 96 -1.07 5.97 28.01
N GLY A 97 -0.72 4.69 27.90
CA GLY A 97 -1.23 3.67 28.81
C GLY A 97 -0.27 3.30 29.95
N SER A 98 -0.65 2.25 30.67
CA SER A 98 0.25 1.62 31.65
C SER A 98 1.46 0.94 30.96
N PRO A 99 2.54 0.63 31.68
CA PRO A 99 3.68 -0.08 31.10
C PRO A 99 3.31 -1.40 30.42
N THR A 100 2.36 -2.16 30.97
CA THR A 100 1.87 -3.42 30.36
C THR A 100 1.11 -3.17 29.07
N TYR A 101 0.37 -2.06 28.99
CA TYR A 101 -0.31 -1.68 27.75
C TYR A 101 0.71 -1.31 26.67
N GLU A 102 1.71 -0.48 27.00
CA GLU A 102 2.73 -0.06 26.03
C GLU A 102 3.52 -1.24 25.46
N GLN A 103 3.81 -2.25 26.29
CA GLN A 103 4.43 -3.50 25.83
C GLN A 103 3.62 -4.25 24.77
N GLY A 104 2.29 -4.17 24.83
CA GLY A 104 1.37 -4.83 23.89
C GLY A 104 0.88 -3.93 22.75
N ARG A 105 1.16 -2.62 22.79
CA ARG A 105 0.59 -1.63 21.87
C ARG A 105 1.00 -1.89 20.43
N GLU A 106 2.28 -2.16 20.18
CA GLU A 106 2.78 -2.41 18.82
C GLU A 106 2.15 -3.64 18.18
N ALA A 107 2.12 -4.79 18.88
CA ALA A 107 1.49 -6.01 18.39
C ALA A 107 -0.02 -5.80 18.13
N THR A 108 -0.68 -5.05 19.01
CA THR A 108 -2.09 -4.69 18.84
C THR A 108 -2.30 -3.86 17.58
N LEU A 109 -1.46 -2.85 17.34
CA LEU A 109 -1.50 -2.03 16.12
C LEU A 109 -1.27 -2.87 14.85
N GLN A 110 -0.34 -3.82 14.88
CA GLN A 110 -0.13 -4.74 13.75
C GLN A 110 -1.39 -5.58 13.44
N HIS A 111 -2.06 -6.11 14.47
CA HIS A 111 -3.30 -6.88 14.29
C HIS A 111 -4.46 -6.01 13.78
N LEU A 112 -4.56 -4.77 14.26
CA LEU A 112 -5.53 -3.80 13.76
C LEU A 112 -5.26 -3.44 12.30
N LEU A 113 -3.99 -3.26 11.92
CA LEU A 113 -3.59 -3.02 10.53
C LEU A 113 -4.03 -4.19 9.63
N TYR A 114 -3.86 -5.44 10.08
CA TYR A 114 -4.36 -6.60 9.35
C TYR A 114 -5.88 -6.57 9.16
N ALA A 115 -6.65 -6.24 10.20
CA ALA A 115 -8.10 -6.17 10.12
C ALA A 115 -8.57 -5.06 9.17
N ALA A 116 -7.97 -3.87 9.27
CA ALA A 116 -8.25 -2.75 8.37
C ALA A 116 -7.93 -3.12 6.92
N ALA A 117 -6.80 -3.79 6.71
CA ALA A 117 -6.40 -4.22 5.39
C ALA A 117 -7.27 -5.28 4.76
N GLU A 118 -7.78 -6.22 5.56
CA GLU A 118 -8.73 -7.21 5.03
C GLU A 118 -9.98 -6.52 4.48
N THR A 119 -10.48 -5.50 5.19
CA THR A 119 -11.59 -4.66 4.72
C THR A 119 -11.21 -3.92 3.43
N MET A 120 -10.05 -3.26 3.40
CA MET A 120 -9.58 -2.55 2.21
C MET A 120 -9.39 -3.47 1.00
N LYS A 121 -8.86 -4.68 1.18
CA LYS A 121 -8.71 -5.68 0.12
C LYS A 121 -10.07 -6.08 -0.45
N GLN A 122 -11.04 -6.40 0.40
CA GLN A 122 -12.38 -6.81 -0.03
C GLN A 122 -13.07 -5.69 -0.82
N LEU A 123 -12.99 -4.46 -0.34
CA LEU A 123 -13.57 -3.30 -1.02
C LEU A 123 -12.86 -3.02 -2.36
N PHE A 124 -11.53 -3.09 -2.40
CA PHE A 124 -10.75 -2.92 -3.62
C PHE A 124 -11.15 -3.93 -4.70
N TRP A 125 -11.23 -5.22 -4.35
CA TRP A 125 -11.59 -6.28 -5.29
C TRP A 125 -13.07 -6.32 -5.65
N SER A 126 -13.94 -5.65 -4.88
CA SER A 126 -15.35 -5.46 -5.24
C SER A 126 -15.57 -4.32 -6.25
N GLY A 127 -14.58 -3.44 -6.43
CA GLY A 127 -14.61 -2.34 -7.39
C GLY A 127 -14.26 -2.78 -8.81
N ASP A 128 -14.28 -1.82 -9.73
CA ASP A 128 -13.95 -2.00 -11.14
C ASP A 128 -12.64 -1.26 -11.48
N LEU A 129 -11.55 -2.02 -11.58
CA LEU A 129 -10.21 -1.50 -11.90
C LEU A 129 -10.16 -0.74 -13.24
N PRO A 130 -10.69 -1.29 -14.36
CA PRO A 130 -10.78 -0.58 -15.63
C PRO A 130 -11.42 0.80 -15.58
N THR A 131 -12.53 0.97 -14.85
CA THR A 131 -13.26 2.24 -14.78
C THR A 131 -12.87 3.09 -13.56
N GLN A 132 -12.05 2.54 -12.66
CA GLN A 132 -11.65 3.13 -11.38
C GLN A 132 -12.85 3.51 -10.50
N VAL A 133 -13.89 2.68 -10.52
CA VAL A 133 -15.08 2.86 -9.69
C VAL A 133 -15.01 1.92 -8.49
N PHE A 134 -14.98 2.47 -7.29
CA PHE A 134 -14.87 1.72 -6.03
C PHE A 134 -15.98 2.10 -5.05
N PRO A 135 -16.26 1.25 -4.05
CA PRO A 135 -17.14 1.61 -2.94
C PRO A 135 -16.67 2.86 -2.20
N GLY A 136 -17.61 3.67 -1.70
CA GLY A 136 -17.33 4.97 -1.07
C GLY A 136 -16.58 4.89 0.27
N GLU A 137 -16.40 3.69 0.81
CA GLU A 137 -15.62 3.39 1.99
C GLU A 137 -14.10 3.44 1.75
N ILE A 138 -13.65 3.40 0.49
CA ILE A 138 -12.24 3.51 0.11
C ILE A 138 -12.01 4.57 -0.95
N GLU A 139 -10.79 5.10 -0.94
CA GLU A 139 -10.22 5.91 -1.99
C GLU A 139 -9.07 5.15 -2.62
N VAL A 140 -9.06 5.07 -3.95
CA VAL A 140 -8.03 4.33 -4.70
C VAL A 140 -7.30 5.27 -5.63
N TYR A 141 -5.99 5.34 -5.47
CA TYR A 141 -5.10 6.19 -6.23
C TYR A 141 -4.14 5.33 -7.07
N PRO A 142 -4.14 5.44 -8.40
CA PRO A 142 -3.13 4.82 -9.23
C PRO A 142 -1.78 5.51 -9.00
N LEU A 143 -0.80 4.78 -8.47
CA LEU A 143 0.57 5.29 -8.28
C LEU A 143 1.44 5.02 -9.51
N LEU A 144 1.27 3.84 -10.11
CA LEU A 144 2.00 3.43 -11.31
C LEU A 144 1.07 2.58 -12.18
N ILE A 145 0.74 3.09 -13.36
CA ILE A 145 -0.04 2.36 -14.37
C ILE A 145 0.77 2.26 -15.66
N GLN A 146 1.07 1.03 -16.09
CA GLN A 146 2.01 0.79 -17.19
C GLN A 146 1.44 1.19 -18.57
N SER A 147 0.12 1.26 -18.72
CA SER A 147 -0.54 1.65 -19.97
C SER A 147 -0.30 3.13 -20.33
N GLU A 148 -0.17 4.00 -19.34
CA GLU A 148 0.06 5.45 -19.54
C GLU A 148 1.49 5.78 -19.99
N ARG A 149 2.49 4.99 -19.56
CA ARG A 149 3.90 5.15 -20.01
C ARG A 149 4.06 4.91 -21.52
N ARG A 150 3.17 4.13 -22.15
CA ARG A 150 3.21 3.88 -23.61
C ARG A 150 2.75 5.09 -24.44
N LEU A 151 1.88 5.95 -23.90
CA LEU A 151 1.38 7.13 -24.60
C LEU A 151 2.38 8.31 -24.56
N GLY A 152 3.15 8.45 -23.48
CA GLY A 152 4.15 9.52 -23.34
C GLY A 152 5.41 9.37 -24.22
N ARG A 153 5.75 8.15 -24.67
CA ARG A 153 6.95 7.90 -25.49
C ARG A 153 6.78 8.13 -27.00
N LYS A 154 5.60 8.56 -27.47
CA LYS A 154 5.30 8.70 -28.92
C LYS A 154 5.46 10.11 -29.50
N LYS A 155 6.03 11.08 -28.76
CA LYS A 155 6.38 12.40 -29.32
C LYS A 155 7.81 12.80 -28.98
N SER A 156 8.75 12.31 -29.81
CA SER A 156 9.88 13.13 -30.26
C SER A 156 10.35 12.51 -31.57
N ARG A 157 9.98 13.17 -32.67
CA ARG A 157 10.47 12.92 -34.01
C ARG A 157 11.18 14.19 -34.45
#